data_AF-A0A7X5HTQ0-F1
#
_entry.id   AF-A0A7X5HTQ0-F1
#
_cell.length_a   1.000
_cell.length_b   1.000
_cell.length_c   1.000
_cell.angle_alpha   90.00
_cell.angle_beta   90.00
_cell.angle_gamma   90.00
#
_symmetry.space_group_name_H-M   'P 1'
#
loop_
_entity.id
_entity.type
_entity.pdbx_description
1 polymer ?
#
loop_
_entity_poly.entity_id
_entity_poly.type
_entity_poly.pdbx_seq_one_letter_code
_entity_poly.pdbx_strand_id
1 'polypeptide(L)'
;MKQFVAGLLFFAVGSLLGFFGVFVSVFADGGTAERLATIAVLLLLHGLGGFLGGFLFPRHAWLWGLLLAAPGVLLLGLYLQNEPNPLYVLYMALLLLWAVGGNQSGARLGQRRKDLRP
;
A
#
# COMPACT_ATOMS: atom_id res chain seq x y z
N MET A 1 -7.24 -9.18 20.06
CA MET A 1 -8.25 -9.37 18.99
C MET A 1 -8.34 -8.20 18.01
N LYS A 2 -8.65 -6.96 18.41
CA LYS A 2 -8.83 -5.82 17.47
C LYS A 2 -7.65 -5.58 16.51
N GLN A 3 -6.41 -5.70 17.00
CA GLN A 3 -5.20 -5.53 16.17
C GLN A 3 -5.00 -6.68 15.18
N PHE A 4 -5.36 -7.91 15.56
CA PHE A 4 -5.28 -9.08 14.68
C PHE A 4 -6.29 -8.97 13.53
N VAL A 5 -7.54 -8.60 13.84
CA VAL A 5 -8.58 -8.36 12.83
C VAL A 5 -8.18 -7.22 11.89
N ALA A 6 -7.63 -6.12 12.43
CA ALA A 6 -7.10 -5.04 11.61
C ALA A 6 -5.99 -5.56 10.68
N GLY A 7 -5.02 -6.32 11.19
CA GLY A 7 -3.97 -6.91 10.37
C GLY A 7 -4.49 -7.79 9.25
N LEU A 8 -5.46 -8.66 9.55
CA LEU A 8 -6.10 -9.50 8.54
C LEU A 8 -6.81 -8.68 7.46
N LEU A 9 -7.52 -7.61 7.85
CA LEU A 9 -8.16 -6.70 6.91
C LEU A 9 -7.15 -5.96 6.04
N PHE A 10 -6.08 -5.43 6.63
CA PHE A 10 -5.02 -4.74 5.89
C PHE A 10 -4.33 -5.67 4.89
N PHE A 11 -4.06 -6.90 5.31
CA PHE A 11 -3.52 -7.92 4.43
C PHE A 11 -4.50 -8.28 3.30
N ALA A 12 -5.77 -8.54 3.62
CA ALA A 12 -6.78 -8.90 2.61
C ALA A 12 -7.01 -7.77 1.59
N VAL A 13 -7.14 -6.52 2.05
CA VAL A 13 -7.24 -5.35 1.17
C VAL A 13 -5.96 -5.19 0.35
N GLY A 14 -4.79 -5.34 0.98
CA GLY A 14 -3.50 -5.32 0.29
C GLY A 14 -3.38 -6.41 -0.77
N SER A 15 -3.91 -7.60 -0.53
CA SER A 15 -3.95 -8.70 -1.51
C SER A 15 -4.85 -8.38 -2.69
N LEU A 16 -6.04 -7.80 -2.43
CA LEU A 16 -6.95 -7.38 -3.50
C LEU A 16 -6.31 -6.28 -4.36
N LEU A 17 -5.75 -5.25 -3.73
CA LEU A 17 -5.08 -4.16 -4.43
C LEU A 17 -3.80 -4.63 -5.13
N GLY A 18 -3.06 -5.55 -4.53
CA GLY A 18 -1.83 -6.12 -5.08
C GLY A 18 -2.11 -6.99 -6.31
N PHE A 19 -3.11 -7.86 -6.24
CA PHE A 19 -3.45 -8.75 -7.34
C PHE A 19 -4.23 -8.03 -8.45
N PHE A 20 -5.39 -7.44 -8.13
CA PHE A 20 -6.26 -6.83 -9.15
C PHE A 20 -5.80 -5.43 -9.58
N GLY A 21 -5.08 -4.72 -8.72
CA GLY A 21 -4.55 -3.41 -9.04
C GLY A 21 -3.14 -3.50 -9.58
N VAL A 22 -2.18 -3.71 -8.69
CA VAL A 22 -0.74 -3.60 -8.97
C VAL A 22 -0.32 -4.57 -10.06
N PHE A 23 -0.60 -5.86 -9.91
CA PHE A 23 -0.18 -6.87 -10.88
C PHE A 23 -0.84 -6.65 -12.24
N VAL A 24 -2.17 -6.53 -12.29
CA VAL A 24 -2.91 -6.26 -13.55
C VAL A 24 -2.50 -4.95 -14.22
N SER A 25 -2.14 -3.91 -13.47
CA SER A 25 -1.72 -2.62 -14.05
C SER A 25 -0.50 -2.74 -14.97
N VAL A 26 0.38 -3.71 -14.71
CA VAL A 26 1.55 -3.99 -15.53
C VAL A 26 1.18 -4.70 -16.84
N PHE A 27 0.10 -5.49 -16.82
CA PHE A 27 -0.43 -6.21 -17.99
C PHE A 27 -1.52 -5.46 -18.74
N ALA A 28 -1.92 -4.27 -18.30
CA ALA A 28 -2.98 -3.53 -18.97
C ALA A 28 -2.59 -3.29 -20.44
N ASP A 29 -3.38 -3.77 -21.40
CA ASP A 29 -3.14 -3.63 -22.85
C ASP A 29 -3.21 -2.17 -23.35
N GLY A 30 -3.44 -1.22 -22.43
CA GLY A 30 -3.43 0.21 -22.70
C GLY A 30 -2.05 0.77 -23.01
N GLY A 31 -2.04 1.96 -23.60
CA GLY A 31 -0.81 2.70 -23.90
C GLY A 31 -0.02 3.06 -22.64
N THR A 32 1.24 3.46 -22.80
CA THR A 32 2.13 3.82 -21.67
C THR A 32 1.50 4.86 -20.73
N ALA A 33 0.78 5.85 -21.27
CA ALA A 33 0.10 6.87 -20.49
C ALA A 33 -1.02 6.30 -19.60
N GLU A 34 -1.82 5.37 -20.12
CA GLU A 34 -2.92 4.74 -19.38
C GLU A 34 -2.38 3.84 -18.25
N ARG A 35 -1.28 3.12 -18.52
CA ARG A 35 -0.57 2.35 -17.49
C ARG A 35 -0.06 3.24 -16.37
N LEU A 36 0.62 4.34 -16.70
CA LEU A 36 1.12 5.29 -15.71
C LEU A 36 0.00 5.94 -14.89
N ALA A 37 -1.12 6.28 -15.52
CA ALA A 37 -2.30 6.80 -14.83
C ALA A 37 -2.86 5.76 -13.83
N THR A 38 -2.97 4.50 -14.25
CA THR A 38 -3.42 3.38 -13.40
C THR A 38 -2.47 3.19 -12.21
N ILE A 39 -1.16 3.18 -12.44
CA ILE A 39 -0.14 3.11 -11.39
C ILE A 39 -0.28 4.26 -10.41
N ALA A 40 -0.47 5.50 -10.89
CA ALA A 40 -0.64 6.67 -10.03
C ALA A 40 -1.89 6.56 -9.14
N VAL A 41 -3.02 6.10 -9.70
CA VAL A 41 -4.24 5.83 -8.92
C VAL A 41 -3.99 4.77 -7.86
N LEU A 42 -3.28 3.69 -8.18
CA LEU A 42 -2.96 2.64 -7.22
C LEU A 42 -2.04 3.12 -6.10
N LEU A 43 -1.06 3.97 -6.40
CA LEU A 43 -0.20 4.59 -5.39
C LEU A 43 -1.02 5.48 -4.44
N LEU A 44 -1.96 6.26 -4.98
CA LEU A 44 -2.88 7.06 -4.17
C LEU A 44 -3.75 6.19 -3.27
N LEU A 45 -4.30 5.08 -3.78
CA LEU A 45 -5.11 4.15 -2.97
C LEU A 45 -4.30 3.51 -1.85
N HIS A 46 -3.06 3.09 -2.12
CA HIS A 46 -2.16 2.56 -1.09
C HIS A 46 -1.80 3.63 -0.06
N GLY A 47 -1.54 4.87 -0.50
CA GLY A 47 -1.26 6.00 0.38
C GLY A 47 -2.44 6.35 1.28
N LEU A 48 -3.65 6.44 0.72
CA LEU A 48 -4.88 6.71 1.48
C LEU A 48 -5.24 5.55 2.42
N GLY A 49 -5.16 4.31 1.96
CA GLY A 49 -5.38 3.13 2.80
C GLY A 49 -4.38 3.07 3.95
N GLY A 50 -3.11 3.37 3.67
CA GLY A 50 -2.07 3.55 4.66
C GLY A 50 -2.46 4.63 5.68
N PHE A 51 -2.79 5.83 5.22
CA PHE A 51 -3.20 6.95 6.06
C PHE A 51 -4.38 6.61 6.98
N LEU A 52 -5.44 6.02 6.45
CA LEU A 52 -6.60 5.60 7.23
C LEU A 52 -6.20 4.56 8.29
N GLY A 53 -5.33 3.61 7.93
CA GLY A 53 -4.78 2.63 8.86
C GLY A 53 -4.01 3.25 10.00
N GLY A 54 -3.13 4.19 9.71
CA GLY A 54 -2.37 4.90 10.72
C GLY A 54 -3.26 5.73 11.63
N PHE A 55 -4.22 6.45 11.05
CA PHE A 55 -5.15 7.28 11.80
C PHE A 55 -6.01 6.47 12.79
N LEU A 56 -6.51 5.30 12.36
CA LEU A 56 -7.34 4.43 13.19
C LEU A 56 -6.52 3.59 14.18
N PHE A 57 -5.34 3.11 13.76
CA PHE A 57 -4.48 2.19 14.52
C PHE A 57 -3.04 2.70 14.68
N PRO A 58 -2.83 3.86 15.35
CA PRO A 58 -1.54 4.55 15.37
C PRO A 58 -0.39 3.82 16.08
N ARG A 59 -0.67 2.79 16.89
CA ARG A 59 0.34 2.15 17.76
C ARG A 59 1.36 1.31 16.97
N HIS A 60 0.98 0.78 15.80
CA HIS A 60 1.83 -0.05 14.94
C HIS A 60 1.75 0.40 13.47
N ALA A 61 1.77 1.72 13.26
CA ALA A 61 1.53 2.36 11.97
C ALA A 61 2.38 1.78 10.82
N TRP A 62 3.68 1.63 11.05
CA TRP A 62 4.61 1.11 10.06
C TRP A 62 4.22 -0.31 9.59
N LEU A 63 3.74 -1.17 10.49
CA LEU A 63 3.34 -2.54 10.19
C LEU A 63 2.12 -2.59 9.28
N TRP A 64 1.12 -1.71 9.50
CA TRP A 64 -0.09 -1.67 8.68
C TRP A 64 0.18 -1.20 7.26
N GLY A 65 1.06 -0.20 7.10
CA GLY A 65 1.50 0.24 5.77
C GLY A 65 2.25 -0.87 5.02
N LEU A 66 3.11 -1.61 5.72
CA LEU A 66 3.81 -2.76 5.15
C LEU A 66 2.84 -3.88 4.74
N LEU A 67 1.91 -4.27 5.61
CA LEU A 67 0.93 -5.32 5.29
C LEU A 67 0.03 -4.95 4.11
N LEU A 68 -0.27 -3.66 3.93
CA LEU A 68 -1.03 -3.17 2.79
C LEU A 68 -0.26 -3.30 1.48
N ALA A 69 1.03 -2.91 1.47
CA ALA A 69 1.85 -2.93 0.27
C ALA A 69 2.47 -4.29 -0.04
N ALA A 70 2.67 -5.15 0.98
CA ALA A 70 3.42 -6.40 0.86
C ALA A 70 2.91 -7.32 -0.25
N PRO A 71 1.59 -7.58 -0.41
CA PRO A 71 1.13 -8.46 -1.48
C PRO A 71 1.46 -7.94 -2.88
N GLY A 72 1.29 -6.64 -3.13
CA GLY A 72 1.64 -6.02 -4.42
C GLY A 72 3.15 -6.05 -4.69
N VAL A 73 3.96 -5.77 -3.66
CA VAL A 73 5.43 -5.84 -3.76
C VAL A 73 5.91 -7.27 -4.01
N LEU A 74 5.33 -8.25 -3.31
CA LEU A 74 5.69 -9.66 -3.49
C LEU A 74 5.33 -10.15 -4.89
N LEU A 75 4.13 -9.83 -5.39
CA LEU A 75 3.73 -10.20 -6.75
C LEU A 75 4.63 -9.56 -7.81
N LEU A 76 4.94 -8.26 -7.69
CA LEU A 76 5.90 -7.60 -8.57
C LEU A 76 7.31 -8.20 -8.48
N GLY A 77 7.76 -8.55 -7.27
CA GLY A 77 9.07 -9.15 -7.06
C GLY A 77 9.19 -10.55 -7.65
N LEU A 78 8.13 -11.36 -7.56
CA LEU A 78 8.05 -12.65 -8.23
C LEU A 78 8.01 -12.47 -9.76
N TYR A 79 7.29 -11.48 -10.24
CA TYR A 79 7.20 -11.19 -11.67
C TYR A 79 8.52 -10.70 -12.26
N LEU A 80 9.26 -9.87 -11.52
CA LEU A 80 10.58 -9.35 -11.89
C LEU A 80 11.60 -10.45 -12.21
N GLN A 81 11.46 -11.62 -11.59
CA GLN A 81 12.34 -12.77 -11.88
C GLN A 81 12.09 -13.36 -13.27
N ASN A 82 10.87 -13.25 -13.79
CA ASN A 82 10.50 -13.73 -15.12
C ASN A 82 10.75 -12.67 -16.20
N GLU A 83 10.44 -11.40 -15.88
CA GLU A 83 10.63 -10.27 -16.78
C GLU A 83 11.41 -9.15 -16.07
N PRO A 84 12.76 -9.12 -16.20
CA PRO A 84 13.57 -8.13 -15.53
C PRO A 84 13.33 -6.73 -16.11
N ASN A 85 12.67 -5.87 -15.32
CA ASN A 85 12.43 -4.47 -15.67
C ASN A 85 12.69 -3.56 -14.45
N PRO A 86 13.60 -2.59 -14.55
CA PRO A 86 13.92 -1.69 -13.43
C PRO A 86 12.72 -0.84 -12.97
N LEU A 87 11.73 -0.62 -13.84
CA LEU A 87 10.51 0.09 -13.48
C LEU A 87 9.68 -0.67 -12.42
N TYR A 88 9.77 -2.00 -12.37
CA TYR A 88 9.10 -2.78 -11.33
C TYR A 88 9.74 -2.55 -9.97
N VAL A 89 11.06 -2.39 -9.91
CA VAL A 89 11.78 -2.04 -8.67
C VAL A 89 11.37 -0.65 -8.18
N LEU A 90 11.31 0.32 -9.10
CA LEU A 90 10.82 1.66 -8.77
C LEU A 90 9.37 1.60 -8.28
N TYR A 91 8.51 0.82 -8.92
CA TYR A 91 7.11 0.70 -8.51
C TYR A 91 6.96 0.05 -7.12
N MET A 92 7.72 -1.01 -6.84
CA MET A 92 7.76 -1.61 -5.49
C MET A 92 8.19 -0.59 -4.43
N ALA A 93 9.23 0.19 -4.70
CA ALA A 93 9.70 1.23 -3.79
C ALA A 93 8.62 2.30 -3.56
N LEU A 94 7.95 2.76 -4.63
CA LEU A 94 6.87 3.74 -4.53
C LEU A 94 5.67 3.19 -3.74
N LEU A 95 5.27 1.93 -3.94
CA LEU A 95 4.19 1.31 -3.17
C LEU A 95 4.48 1.32 -1.67
N LEU A 96 5.70 0.91 -1.28
CA LEU A 96 6.13 0.93 0.11
C LEU A 96 6.15 2.36 0.66
N LEU A 97 6.76 3.30 -0.07
CA LEU A 97 6.87 4.70 0.35
C LEU A 97 5.51 5.35 0.56
N TRP A 98 4.58 5.17 -0.37
CA TRP A 98 3.24 5.74 -0.26
C TRP A 98 2.42 5.07 0.84
N ALA A 99 2.40 3.73 0.91
CA ALA A 99 1.63 3.03 1.94
C ALA A 99 2.15 3.32 3.35
N VAL A 100 3.46 3.20 3.57
CA VAL A 100 4.09 3.45 4.88
C VAL A 100 4.08 4.93 5.21
N GLY A 101 4.40 5.82 4.26
CA GLY A 101 4.40 7.26 4.47
C GLY A 101 3.01 7.83 4.75
N GLY A 102 2.00 7.37 4.01
CA GLY A 102 0.60 7.65 4.31
C GLY A 102 0.24 7.21 5.72
N ASN A 103 0.61 5.98 6.08
CA ASN A 103 0.33 5.44 7.41
C ASN A 103 0.99 6.21 8.56
N GLN A 104 2.28 6.56 8.42
CA GLN A 104 2.97 7.38 9.42
C GLN A 104 2.30 8.75 9.57
N SER A 105 1.91 9.37 8.46
CA SER A 105 1.21 10.65 8.47
C SER A 105 -0.13 10.54 9.21
N GLY A 106 -0.93 9.52 8.89
CA GLY A 106 -2.20 9.24 9.56
C GLY A 106 -2.02 8.96 11.05
N ALA A 107 -1.00 8.19 11.42
CA ALA A 107 -0.71 7.85 12.81
C ALA A 107 -0.34 9.07 13.66
N ARG A 108 0.45 10.00 13.13
CA ARG A 108 0.76 11.27 13.82
C ARG A 108 -0.51 12.05 14.16
N LEU A 109 -1.48 12.10 13.26
CA LEU A 109 -2.78 12.74 13.51
C LEU A 109 -3.64 11.93 14.49
N GLY A 110 -3.65 10.60 14.35
CA GLY A 110 -4.39 9.70 15.22
C GLY A 110 -3.90 9.69 16.67
N GLN A 111 -2.60 9.87 16.90
CA GLN A 111 -1.99 9.99 18.24
C GLN A 111 -2.44 11.29 18.91
N ARG A 112 -2.29 12.43 18.22
CA ARG A 112 -2.75 13.75 18.71
C ARG A 112 -4.22 13.74 19.13
N ARG A 113 -5.08 13.02 18.40
CA ARG A 113 -6.50 12.86 18.77
C ARG A 113 -6.69 12.11 20.09
N LYS A 114 -5.86 11.11 20.39
CA LYS A 114 -5.95 10.32 21.62
C LYS A 114 -5.45 11.12 22.82
N ASP A 115 -4.38 11.90 22.63
CA ASP A 115 -3.82 12.74 23.69
C ASP A 115 -4.77 13.87 24.12
N LEU A 116 -5.69 14.27 23.22
CA LEU A 116 -6.73 15.29 23.48
C LEU A 116 -8.02 14.74 24.09
N ARG A 117 -8.14 13.42 24.29
CA ARG A 117 -9.30 12.81 24.97
C ARG A 117 -8.92 12.50 26.42
N PRO A 118 -9.49 13.22 27.41
CA PRO A 118 -9.20 13.00 28.83
C PRO A 118 -9.67 11.62 29.31
#